data_AF-A0A518GWE3-F1
#
_entry.id   AF-A0A518GWE3-F1
#
_cell.length_a   1.000
_cell.length_b   1.000
_cell.length_c   1.000
_cell.angle_alpha   90.00
_cell.angle_beta   90.00
_cell.angle_gamma   90.00
#
_symmetry.space_group_name_H-M   'P 1'
#
loop_
_entity.id
_entity.type
_entity.pdbx_description
1 polymer ?
#
loop_
_entity_poly.entity_id
_entity_poly.type
_entity_poly.pdbx_seq_one_letter_code
_entity_poly.pdbx_strand_id
1 'polypeptide(L)'
;MTKTMDDNDLDHHLARGRYGGPAVQFVRGEEDSLLLWYGTFDVILRALHDLWWRDRKVGRLRLVADWIGDRGLFDPDAGSSVLDDPEATVVALGLARDRLARTGIGEGDEADEALAALIRFVAEAVEGDLRVRVERAGVGTTEA
;
A
#
# COMPACT_ATOMS: atom_id res chain seq x y z
N MET A 1 -1.96 -8.61 40.64
CA MET A 1 -1.44 -9.35 39.48
C MET A 1 -1.37 -8.40 38.31
N THR A 2 -0.20 -7.79 38.13
CA THR A 2 0.11 -6.86 37.05
C THR A 2 0.25 -7.69 35.78
N LYS A 3 -0.65 -7.46 34.81
CA LYS A 3 -0.62 -8.16 33.53
C LYS A 3 0.55 -7.58 32.74
N THR A 4 1.71 -8.22 32.81
CA THR A 4 2.83 -7.95 31.93
C THR A 4 2.32 -8.20 30.51
N MET A 5 2.12 -7.13 29.74
CA MET A 5 2.03 -7.24 28.29
C MET A 5 3.39 -7.77 27.86
N ASP A 6 3.41 -9.01 27.40
CA ASP A 6 4.57 -9.62 26.77
C ASP A 6 5.06 -8.70 25.66
N ASP A 7 6.33 -8.29 25.73
CA ASP A 7 7.10 -7.63 24.65
C ASP A 7 7.12 -8.44 23.33
N ASN A 8 6.46 -9.60 23.30
CA ASN A 8 6.34 -10.52 22.16
C ASN A 8 5.16 -10.19 21.21
N ASP A 9 4.25 -9.29 21.59
CA ASP A 9 3.18 -8.81 20.71
C ASP A 9 3.68 -7.72 19.73
N LEU A 10 4.80 -7.05 20.04
CA LEU A 10 5.39 -6.05 19.15
C LEU A 10 6.17 -6.68 17.99
N ASP A 11 6.74 -7.88 18.18
CA ASP A 11 7.54 -8.60 17.18
C ASP A 11 6.67 -9.33 16.12
N HIS A 12 5.41 -9.66 16.44
CA HIS A 12 4.47 -10.22 15.46
C HIS A 12 3.95 -9.18 14.44
N HIS A 13 4.13 -7.89 14.71
CA HIS A 13 3.81 -6.81 13.76
C HIS A 13 4.85 -6.62 12.65
N LEU A 14 5.88 -7.49 12.61
CA LEU A 14 6.92 -7.53 11.59
C LEU A 14 6.85 -8.79 10.71
N ALA A 15 5.65 -9.36 10.49
CA ALA A 15 5.38 -10.30 9.41
C ALA A 15 4.75 -9.50 8.25
N ARG A 16 5.46 -8.92 7.28
CA ARG A 16 6.52 -9.37 6.37
C ARG A 16 6.10 -10.48 5.38
N GLY A 17 5.53 -10.09 4.23
CA GLY A 17 5.07 -11.00 3.15
C GLY A 17 3.78 -11.77 3.49
N ARG A 18 3.13 -12.39 2.48
CA ARG A 18 1.72 -12.86 2.50
C ARG A 18 1.16 -13.27 3.89
N TYR A 19 0.19 -12.49 4.38
CA TYR A 19 -0.72 -12.86 5.46
C TYR A 19 -2.18 -12.58 5.02
N GLY A 20 -3.10 -13.53 5.19
CA GLY A 20 -4.50 -13.39 4.76
C GLY A 20 -4.74 -13.55 3.25
N GLY A 21 -5.83 -12.96 2.72
CA GLY A 21 -6.16 -12.92 1.28
C GLY A 21 -5.77 -11.60 0.59
N PRO A 22 -6.09 -11.41 -0.70
CA PRO A 22 -5.95 -10.10 -1.33
C PRO A 22 -6.74 -9.06 -0.53
N ALA A 23 -6.10 -7.95 -0.18
CA ALA A 23 -6.70 -6.92 0.68
C ALA A 23 -7.15 -5.71 -0.12
N VAL A 24 -6.42 -5.39 -1.19
CA VAL A 24 -6.63 -4.16 -1.96
C VAL A 24 -6.57 -4.46 -3.45
N GLN A 25 -7.50 -3.84 -4.18
CA GLN A 25 -7.60 -3.86 -5.62
C GLN A 25 -7.39 -2.43 -6.14
N PHE A 26 -6.43 -2.28 -7.04
CA PHE A 26 -6.26 -1.09 -7.86
C PHE A 26 -7.00 -1.32 -9.16
N VAL A 27 -7.91 -0.41 -9.52
CA VAL A 27 -8.71 -0.48 -10.75
C VAL A 27 -8.36 0.70 -11.63
N ARG A 28 -7.98 0.45 -12.87
CA ARG A 28 -7.66 1.47 -13.88
C ARG A 28 -8.73 1.40 -14.97
N GLY A 29 -9.46 2.48 -15.17
CA GLY A 29 -10.60 2.48 -16.09
C GLY A 29 -11.72 1.55 -15.63
N GLU A 30 -12.22 0.71 -16.55
CA GLU A 30 -13.41 -0.14 -16.33
C GLU A 30 -13.10 -1.62 -16.06
N GLU A 31 -12.03 -2.19 -16.63
CA GLU A 31 -11.81 -3.66 -16.62
C GLU A 31 -10.43 -4.10 -16.11
N ASP A 32 -9.44 -3.21 -16.07
CA ASP A 32 -8.08 -3.56 -15.65
C ASP A 32 -7.92 -3.42 -14.15
N SER A 33 -7.40 -4.46 -13.49
CA SER A 33 -7.10 -4.40 -12.07
C SER A 33 -5.81 -5.10 -11.65
N LEU A 34 -5.21 -4.57 -10.59
CA LEU A 34 -4.06 -5.13 -9.89
C LEU A 34 -4.45 -5.42 -8.44
N LEU A 35 -4.26 -6.67 -8.02
CA LEU A 35 -4.52 -7.10 -6.63
C LEU A 35 -3.23 -7.11 -5.83
N LEU A 36 -3.27 -6.49 -4.64
CA LEU A 36 -2.20 -6.54 -3.66
C LEU A 36 -2.65 -7.28 -2.39
N TRP A 37 -1.74 -8.10 -1.88
CA TRP A 37 -1.92 -8.81 -0.63
C TRP A 37 -1.77 -7.85 0.54
N TYR A 38 -2.47 -8.12 1.66
CA TYR A 38 -2.43 -7.30 2.87
C TYR A 38 -1.01 -6.93 3.28
N GLY A 39 -0.17 -7.95 3.52
CA GLY A 39 1.18 -7.76 4.05
C GLY A 39 2.04 -6.91 3.12
N THR A 40 1.89 -7.12 1.81
CA THR A 40 2.62 -6.34 0.81
C THR A 40 2.15 -4.90 0.76
N PHE A 41 0.84 -4.66 0.80
CA PHE A 41 0.29 -3.31 0.77
C PHE A 41 0.59 -2.51 2.04
N ASP A 42 0.58 -3.14 3.22
CA ASP A 42 0.98 -2.51 4.49
C ASP A 42 2.44 -2.05 4.45
N VAL A 43 3.36 -2.89 3.93
CA VAL A 43 4.77 -2.49 3.74
C VAL A 43 4.90 -1.26 2.84
N ILE A 44 4.17 -1.22 1.73
CA ILE A 44 4.16 -0.09 0.79
C ILE A 44 3.63 1.17 1.48
N LEU A 45 2.48 1.10 2.17
CA LEU A 45 1.89 2.24 2.85
C LEU A 45 2.77 2.79 3.96
N ARG A 46 3.45 1.93 4.73
CA ARG A 46 4.40 2.37 5.75
C ARG A 46 5.61 3.06 5.14
N ALA A 47 6.11 2.57 4.01
CA ALA A 47 7.21 3.24 3.30
C ALA A 47 6.78 4.65 2.82
N LEU A 48 5.57 4.77 2.26
CA LEU A 48 5.01 6.06 1.85
C LEU A 48 4.74 6.99 3.04
N HIS A 49 4.23 6.47 4.15
CA HIS A 49 4.02 7.21 5.39
C HIS A 49 5.32 7.73 5.97
N ASP A 50 6.37 6.91 6.00
CA ASP A 50 7.71 7.32 6.42
C ASP A 50 8.24 8.47 5.54
N LEU A 51 8.08 8.37 4.22
CA LEU A 51 8.47 9.42 3.29
C LEU A 51 7.70 10.72 3.53
N TRP A 52 6.41 10.63 3.87
CA TRP A 52 5.55 11.79 4.15
C TRP A 52 5.82 12.43 5.52
N TRP A 53 5.82 11.62 6.58
CA TRP A 53 5.86 12.11 7.96
C TRP A 53 7.28 12.41 8.44
N ARG A 54 8.23 11.52 8.16
CA ARG A 54 9.61 11.63 8.64
C ARG A 54 10.51 12.40 7.68
N ASP A 55 10.51 12.02 6.41
CA ASP A 55 11.45 12.57 5.43
C ASP A 55 10.90 13.81 4.69
N ARG A 56 9.58 14.05 4.74
CA ARG A 56 8.88 15.13 4.01
C ARG A 56 9.18 15.14 2.50
N LYS A 57 9.50 13.98 1.92
CA LYS A 57 9.91 13.81 0.52
C LYS A 57 8.75 13.74 -0.46
N VAL A 58 7.56 13.41 0.03
CA VAL A 58 6.34 13.33 -0.76
C VAL A 58 5.26 14.20 -0.13
N GLY A 59 4.42 14.80 -0.98
CA GLY A 59 3.21 15.47 -0.52
C GLY A 59 2.27 14.48 0.18
N ARG A 60 1.25 15.00 0.88
CA ARG A 60 0.20 14.13 1.44
C ARG A 60 -0.58 13.51 0.28
N LEU A 61 -0.32 12.23 0.01
CA LEU A 61 -1.08 11.48 -0.98
C LEU A 61 -2.44 11.09 -0.42
N ARG A 62 -3.49 11.14 -1.25
CA ARG A 62 -4.82 10.68 -0.85
C ARG A 62 -4.84 9.20 -0.48
N LEU A 63 -4.14 8.35 -1.24
CA LEU A 63 -3.93 6.94 -0.90
C LEU A 63 -3.43 6.75 0.54
N VAL A 64 -2.42 7.55 0.94
CA VAL A 64 -1.86 7.50 2.29
C VAL A 64 -2.87 8.01 3.32
N ALA A 65 -3.63 9.05 3.00
CA ALA A 65 -4.61 9.62 3.92
C ALA A 65 -5.83 8.72 4.16
N ASP A 66 -6.30 8.05 3.11
CA ASP A 66 -7.53 7.26 3.14
C ASP A 66 -7.29 5.85 3.71
N TRP A 67 -6.06 5.32 3.59
CA TRP A 67 -5.72 3.94 3.96
C TRP A 67 -4.79 3.80 5.16
N ILE A 68 -4.41 4.90 5.82
CA ILE A 68 -3.66 4.88 7.07
C ILE A 68 -4.54 5.41 8.20
N GLY A 69 -4.80 4.55 9.19
CA GLY A 69 -5.56 4.91 10.38
C GLY A 69 -4.78 5.79 11.35
N ASP A 70 -5.44 6.20 12.43
CA ASP A 70 -4.97 7.17 13.44
C ASP A 70 -3.60 6.88 14.08
N ARG A 71 -3.05 5.68 13.88
CA ARG A 71 -1.76 5.24 14.44
C ARG A 71 -0.67 4.95 13.40
N GLY A 72 -0.86 5.33 12.14
CA GLY A 72 0.13 5.06 11.10
C GLY A 72 0.12 3.60 10.60
N LEU A 73 -0.97 2.88 10.87
CA LEU A 73 -1.18 1.49 10.47
C LEU A 73 -2.15 1.43 9.30
N PHE A 74 -1.98 0.46 8.41
CA PHE A 74 -2.95 0.18 7.36
C PHE A 74 -4.36 -0.01 7.95
N ASP A 75 -5.33 0.69 7.37
CA ASP A 75 -6.74 0.58 7.70
C ASP A 75 -7.47 -0.30 6.67
N PRO A 76 -7.82 -1.55 7.02
CA PRO A 76 -8.53 -2.45 6.11
C PRO A 76 -10.01 -2.07 5.89
N ASP A 77 -10.55 -1.15 6.68
CA ASP A 77 -11.94 -0.68 6.57
C ASP A 77 -12.05 0.61 5.74
N ALA A 78 -10.94 1.11 5.22
CA ALA A 78 -10.93 2.12 4.17
C ALA A 78 -11.73 1.61 2.95
N GLY A 79 -12.82 2.29 2.62
CA GLY A 79 -13.78 1.83 1.62
C GLY A 79 -13.24 1.88 0.19
N SER A 80 -13.06 3.10 -0.33
CA SER A 80 -12.55 3.36 -1.68
C SER A 80 -11.87 4.72 -1.72
N SER A 81 -10.76 4.81 -2.45
CA SER A 81 -10.01 6.03 -2.71
C SER A 81 -9.80 6.20 -4.21
N VAL A 82 -9.76 7.44 -4.68
CA VAL A 82 -9.28 7.76 -6.02
C VAL A 82 -7.86 8.33 -5.89
N LEU A 83 -6.96 7.98 -6.79
CA LEU A 83 -5.67 8.67 -6.87
C LEU A 83 -5.90 10.06 -7.46
N ASP A 84 -5.85 11.09 -6.62
CA ASP A 84 -6.05 12.50 -7.04
C ASP A 84 -4.89 13.02 -7.89
N ASP A 85 -3.68 12.47 -7.72
CA ASP A 85 -2.48 12.81 -8.48
C ASP A 85 -1.68 11.52 -8.80
N PRO A 86 -1.98 10.85 -9.91
CA PRO A 86 -1.31 9.61 -10.31
C PRO A 86 0.18 9.80 -10.60
N GLU A 87 0.60 10.95 -11.13
CA GLU A 87 2.01 11.26 -11.42
C GLU A 87 2.82 11.39 -10.13
N ALA A 88 2.34 12.18 -9.17
CA ALA A 88 2.97 12.28 -7.86
C ALA A 88 2.97 10.94 -7.12
N THR A 89 1.93 10.12 -7.33
CA THR A 89 1.86 8.76 -6.76
C THR A 89 2.96 7.87 -7.34
N VAL A 90 3.21 7.89 -8.66
CA VAL A 90 4.31 7.15 -9.29
C VAL A 90 5.67 7.57 -8.71
N VAL A 91 5.90 8.88 -8.58
CA VAL A 91 7.15 9.41 -8.00
C VAL A 91 7.32 8.92 -6.56
N ALA A 92 6.27 9.01 -5.75
CA ALA A 92 6.31 8.59 -4.36
C ALA A 92 6.55 7.08 -4.20
N LEU A 93 5.93 6.27 -5.06
CA LEU A 93 6.17 4.82 -5.11
C LEU A 93 7.61 4.52 -5.51
N GLY A 94 8.18 5.23 -6.49
CA GLY A 94 9.59 5.09 -6.84
C GLY A 94 10.52 5.38 -5.66
N LEU A 95 10.27 6.46 -4.91
CA LEU A 95 11.02 6.79 -3.69
C LEU A 95 10.85 5.73 -2.60
N ALA A 96 9.65 5.14 -2.47
CA ALA A 96 9.39 4.06 -1.53
C ALA A 96 10.21 2.82 -1.90
N ARG A 97 10.30 2.48 -3.20
CA ARG A 97 11.14 1.40 -3.74
C ARG A 97 12.59 1.57 -3.33
N ASP A 98 13.15 2.75 -3.65
CA ASP A 98 14.54 3.07 -3.37
C ASP A 98 14.86 2.98 -1.88
N ARG A 99 13.91 3.38 -1.02
CA ARG A 99 14.05 3.29 0.43
C ARG A 99 14.05 1.85 0.90
N LEU A 100 13.09 1.04 0.44
CA LEU A 100 13.01 -0.37 0.81
C LEU A 100 14.29 -1.12 0.42
N ALA A 101 14.79 -0.90 -0.81
CA ALA A 101 16.04 -1.47 -1.29
C ALA A 101 17.26 -1.13 -0.41
N ARG A 102 17.32 0.09 0.15
CA ARG A 102 18.42 0.52 1.04
C ARG A 102 18.34 -0.05 2.45
N THR A 103 17.15 -0.43 2.92
CA THR A 103 16.96 -0.93 4.30
C THR A 103 17.39 -2.38 4.48
N GLY A 104 17.65 -3.14 3.41
CA GLY A 104 18.16 -4.51 3.49
C GLY A 104 17.21 -5.49 4.18
N ILE A 105 15.93 -5.13 4.32
CA ILE A 105 14.91 -6.02 4.87
C ILE A 105 14.71 -7.16 3.87
N GLY A 106 15.01 -8.39 4.28
CA GLY A 106 15.06 -9.62 3.48
C GLY A 106 13.72 -10.13 2.93
N GLU A 107 12.89 -9.22 2.43
CA GLU A 107 11.63 -9.47 1.70
C GLU A 107 11.68 -8.91 0.28
N GLY A 108 12.90 -8.61 -0.19
CA GLY A 108 13.17 -7.76 -1.35
C GLY A 108 12.63 -8.24 -2.69
N ASP A 109 11.97 -9.40 -2.75
CA ASP A 109 11.37 -9.92 -3.98
C ASP A 109 9.88 -9.58 -4.02
N GLU A 110 9.05 -10.02 -3.07
CA GLU A 110 7.59 -9.85 -3.17
C GLU A 110 7.12 -8.38 -3.06
N ALA A 111 7.68 -7.61 -2.11
CA ALA A 111 7.32 -6.22 -1.95
C ALA A 111 7.87 -5.35 -3.07
N ASP A 112 9.06 -5.66 -3.58
CA ASP A 112 9.64 -4.98 -4.72
C ASP A 112 8.86 -5.29 -6.00
N GLU A 113 8.51 -6.56 -6.25
CA GLU A 113 7.69 -6.99 -7.38
C GLU A 113 6.32 -6.33 -7.35
N ALA A 114 5.65 -6.31 -6.20
CA ALA A 114 4.35 -5.68 -6.04
C ALA A 114 4.43 -4.16 -6.25
N LEU A 115 5.46 -3.52 -5.72
CA LEU A 115 5.66 -2.09 -5.89
C LEU A 115 6.04 -1.75 -7.34
N ALA A 116 6.86 -2.58 -8.00
CA ALA A 116 7.17 -2.45 -9.43
C ALA A 116 5.92 -2.63 -10.30
N ALA A 117 5.09 -3.63 -9.99
CA ALA A 117 3.82 -3.87 -10.66
C ALA A 117 2.86 -2.69 -10.46
N LEU A 118 2.78 -2.14 -9.23
CA LEU A 118 1.95 -0.98 -8.92
C LEU A 118 2.44 0.28 -9.62
N ILE A 119 3.75 0.55 -9.62
CA ILE A 119 4.36 1.67 -10.36
C ILE A 119 3.99 1.58 -11.84
N ARG A 120 4.19 0.41 -12.45
CA ARG A 120 3.85 0.19 -13.86
C ARG A 120 2.35 0.41 -14.10
N PHE A 121 1.50 -0.14 -13.25
CA PHE A 121 0.05 -0.03 -13.37
C PHE A 121 -0.43 1.43 -13.35
N VAL A 122 0.09 2.24 -12.42
CA VAL A 122 -0.24 3.67 -12.32
C VAL A 122 0.40 4.47 -13.44
N ALA A 123 1.63 4.17 -13.85
CA ALA A 123 2.31 4.84 -14.96
C ALA A 123 1.55 4.64 -16.29
N GLU A 124 1.14 3.41 -16.59
CA GLU A 124 0.31 3.11 -17.75
C GLU A 124 -1.07 3.82 -17.67
N ALA A 125 -1.61 4.06 -16.47
CA ALA A 125 -2.81 4.87 -16.28
C ALA A 125 -2.59 6.35 -16.63
N VAL A 126 -1.45 6.91 -16.21
CA VAL A 126 -1.03 8.28 -16.58
C VAL A 126 -0.91 8.40 -18.09
N GLU A 127 -0.21 7.47 -18.75
CA GLU A 127 -0.03 7.48 -20.21
C GLU A 127 -1.35 7.38 -20.97
N GLY A 128 -2.33 6.66 -20.43
CA GLY A 128 -3.65 6.49 -21.00
C GLY A 128 -4.70 7.54 -20.59
N ASP A 129 -4.35 8.53 -19.76
CA ASP A 129 -5.29 9.48 -19.13
C ASP A 129 -6.46 8.76 -18.39
N LEU A 130 -6.14 7.67 -17.71
CA LEU A 130 -7.09 6.82 -16.99
C LEU A 130 -7.07 7.11 -15.50
N ARG A 131 -8.26 7.12 -14.89
CA ARG A 131 -8.40 7.19 -13.43
C ARG A 131 -8.02 5.87 -12.78
N VAL A 132 -7.33 5.97 -11.65
CA VAL A 132 -7.02 4.83 -10.77
C VAL A 132 -7.83 4.94 -9.49
N ARG A 133 -8.66 3.92 -9.25
CA ARG A 133 -9.37 3.69 -7.99
C ARG A 133 -8.64 2.64 -7.17
N VAL A 134 -8.72 2.78 -5.87
CA VAL A 134 -8.16 1.84 -4.90
C VAL A 134 -9.30 1.42 -4.00
N GLU A 135 -9.55 0.13 -3.93
CA GLU A 135 -10.73 -0.45 -3.30
C GLU A 135 -10.32 -1.67 -2.48
N ARG A 136 -11.12 -2.02 -1.48
CA ARG A 136 -10.90 -3.26 -0.74
C ARG A 136 -11.19 -4.45 -1.65
N ALA A 137 -10.23 -5.36 -1.78
CA ALA A 137 -10.44 -6.60 -2.50
C ALA A 137 -11.49 -7.46 -1.75
N GLY A 138 -12.54 -7.87 -2.46
CA GLY A 138 -13.58 -8.75 -1.90
C GLY A 138 -14.84 -8.08 -1.34
N VAL A 139 -15.12 -6.80 -1.62
CA VAL A 139 -16.45 -6.17 -1.38
C VAL A 139 -17.41 -6.35 -2.58
N GLY A 140 -17.08 -7.28 -3.48
CA GLY A 140 -17.88 -7.57 -4.68
C GLY A 140 -17.72 -9.01 -5.12
N THR A 141 -18.43 -9.93 -4.45
CA THR A 141 -19.02 -11.15 -5.02
C THR A 141 -19.82 -11.86 -3.93
N THR A 142 -21.00 -11.32 -3.64
CA THR A 142 -22.08 -12.13 -3.08
C THR A 142 -23.37 -11.73 -3.78
N GLU A 143 -23.41 -11.97 -5.08
CA GLU A 143 -24.66 -12.23 -5.78
C GLU A 143 -24.45 -13.54 -6.54
N ALA A 144 -24.96 -14.61 -5.93
CA ALA A 144 -25.29 -15.87 -6.57
C ALA A 144 -26.76 -16.15 -6.28
#